data_AF-A0A8B8AGR1-F1
#
_entry.id   AF-A0A8B8AGR1-F1
#
_cell.length_a   1.000
_cell.length_b   1.000
_cell.length_c   1.000
_cell.angle_alpha   90.00
_cell.angle_beta   90.00
_cell.angle_gamma   90.00
#
_symmetry.space_group_name_H-M   'P 1'
#
loop_
_entity.id
_entity.type
_entity.pdbx_description
1 polymer ?
#
loop_
_entity_poly.entity_id
_entity_poly.type
_entity_poly.pdbx_seq_one_letter_code
_entity_poly.pdbx_strand_id
1 'polypeptide(L)'
;MTIGNIESCPVTKEAWEKRAAERESECGGESVYHCLSDNVGRKWEKCVQQSLIKEGFCPIFTSGGYIDWKSCNLSDPTCPNISYKSDQVYKYSACFGKNTPSEKINIFKEDEDSYIGVVIGIIISILLILAAILASIFIYRRWTGKSKGSEEDGEELTNLLPR
;
A
#
# COMPACT_ATOMS: atom_id res chain seq x y z
N MET A 1 7.16 3.99 20.51
CA MET A 1 6.01 3.09 20.64
C MET A 1 5.14 3.28 19.40
N THR A 2 5.35 2.51 18.33
CA THR A 2 4.46 2.59 17.16
C THR A 2 4.19 1.20 16.61
N ILE A 3 3.18 0.54 17.19
CA ILE A 3 2.35 -0.34 16.39
C ILE A 3 0.94 0.30 16.28
N GLY A 4 0.33 0.14 15.11
CA GLY A 4 -0.76 0.96 14.59
C GLY A 4 -2.12 0.29 14.59
N ASN A 5 -3.08 0.95 13.95
CA ASN A 5 -4.42 0.41 13.77
C ASN A 5 -4.39 -0.75 12.77
N ILE A 6 -5.09 -1.82 13.10
CA ILE A 6 -5.26 -2.99 12.23
C ILE A 6 -6.75 -3.36 12.14
N GLU A 7 -7.09 -4.28 11.25
CA GLU A 7 -8.47 -4.74 11.08
C GLU A 7 -8.85 -5.85 12.07
N SER A 8 -7.95 -6.80 12.30
CA SER A 8 -8.23 -7.98 13.12
C SER A 8 -7.01 -8.46 13.88
N CYS A 9 -7.16 -8.77 15.16
CA CYS A 9 -6.13 -9.38 15.98
C CYS A 9 -5.99 -10.89 15.71
N PRO A 10 -4.80 -11.47 15.90
CA PRO A 10 -4.64 -12.93 15.97
C PRO A 10 -5.48 -13.51 17.11
N VAL A 11 -6.22 -14.59 16.85
CA VAL A 11 -7.11 -15.24 17.83
C VAL A 11 -6.68 -16.66 18.19
N THR A 12 -5.56 -17.13 17.64
CA THR A 12 -4.94 -18.41 18.02
C THR A 12 -3.57 -18.14 18.62
N LYS A 13 -3.10 -19.07 19.46
CA LYS A 13 -1.80 -18.96 20.11
C LYS A 13 -0.68 -18.88 19.07
N GLU A 14 -0.74 -19.74 18.06
CA GLU A 14 0.29 -19.87 17.03
C GLU A 14 0.38 -18.60 16.17
N ALA A 15 -0.77 -18.03 15.78
CA ALA A 15 -0.81 -16.79 15.03
C ALA A 15 -0.35 -15.59 15.87
N TRP A 16 -0.68 -15.59 17.16
CA TRP A 16 -0.23 -14.56 18.10
C TRP A 16 1.27 -14.60 18.31
N GLU A 17 1.84 -15.78 18.58
CA GLU A 17 3.28 -15.97 18.78
C GLU A 17 4.06 -15.64 17.50
N LYS A 18 3.58 -16.07 16.33
CA LYS A 18 4.16 -15.68 15.05
C LYS A 18 4.16 -14.16 14.88
N ARG A 19 3.03 -13.50 15.14
CA ARG A 19 2.92 -12.05 15.00
C ARG A 19 3.77 -11.29 16.01
N ALA A 20 3.88 -11.80 17.24
CA ALA A 20 4.76 -11.25 18.26
C ALA A 20 6.24 -11.34 17.84
N ALA A 21 6.67 -12.46 17.26
CA ALA A 21 8.03 -12.64 16.74
C ALA A 21 8.33 -11.67 15.58
N GLU A 22 7.38 -11.44 14.68
CA GLU A 22 7.51 -10.41 13.62
C GLU A 22 7.70 -8.99 14.18
N ARG A 23 7.28 -8.75 15.43
CA ARG A 23 7.36 -7.46 16.13
C ARG A 23 8.44 -7.42 17.20
N GLU A 24 9.28 -8.44 17.33
CA GLU A 24 10.31 -8.53 18.37
C GLU A 24 11.33 -7.37 18.32
N SER A 25 11.62 -6.84 17.13
CA SER A 25 12.50 -5.65 17.02
C SER A 25 11.86 -4.36 17.55
N GLU A 26 10.53 -4.30 17.61
CA GLU A 26 9.76 -3.15 18.11
C GLU A 26 9.41 -3.30 19.60
N CYS A 27 9.23 -4.55 20.05
CA CYS A 27 8.90 -4.92 21.42
C CYS A 27 10.14 -5.42 22.15
N GLY A 28 10.63 -4.68 23.15
CA GLY A 28 11.81 -5.07 23.92
C GLY A 28 11.75 -4.70 25.39
N GLY A 29 12.69 -5.23 26.17
CA GLY A 29 12.76 -5.03 27.61
C GLY A 29 11.55 -5.61 28.32
N GLU A 30 10.80 -4.75 29.02
CA GLU A 30 9.57 -5.14 29.74
C GLU A 30 8.31 -5.09 28.86
N SER A 31 8.41 -4.59 27.63
CA SER A 31 7.26 -4.46 26.72
C SER A 31 7.07 -5.71 25.87
N VAL A 32 5.85 -6.23 25.86
CA VAL A 32 5.46 -7.39 25.04
C VAL A 32 4.40 -6.99 24.03
N TYR A 33 4.30 -7.79 22.96
CA TYR A 33 3.31 -7.60 21.92
C TYR A 33 1.89 -7.76 22.45
N HIS A 34 1.04 -6.81 22.12
CA HIS A 34 -0.38 -6.84 22.40
C HIS A 34 -1.17 -6.46 21.15
N CYS A 35 -2.28 -7.16 20.91
CA CYS A 35 -3.32 -6.71 20.00
C CYS A 35 -4.66 -6.62 20.74
N LEU A 36 -5.13 -5.40 20.99
CA LEU A 36 -6.33 -5.13 21.78
C LEU A 36 -7.29 -4.22 21.02
N SER A 37 -8.55 -4.21 21.45
CA SER A 37 -9.50 -3.18 21.02
C SER A 37 -9.31 -1.90 21.83
N ASP A 38 -9.65 -0.74 21.28
CA ASP A 38 -9.94 0.45 22.08
C ASP A 38 -11.41 0.48 22.55
N ASN A 39 -11.80 1.56 23.24
CA ASN A 39 -13.14 1.78 23.75
C ASN A 39 -14.23 1.86 22.66
N VAL A 40 -13.87 2.16 21.41
CA VAL A 40 -14.80 2.19 20.27
C VAL A 40 -14.70 0.94 19.39
N GLY A 41 -13.91 -0.06 19.80
CA GLY A 41 -13.80 -1.35 19.15
C GLY A 41 -12.76 -1.44 18.02
N ARG A 42 -12.00 -0.36 17.75
CA ARG A 42 -10.89 -0.40 16.78
C ARG A 42 -9.75 -1.25 17.32
N LYS A 43 -9.13 -2.04 16.46
CA LYS A 43 -8.03 -2.92 16.84
C LYS A 43 -6.71 -2.19 16.69
N TRP A 44 -5.83 -2.41 17.67
CA TRP A 44 -4.51 -1.81 17.71
C TRP A 44 -3.53 -2.88 18.12
N GLU A 45 -2.44 -2.97 17.39
CA GLU A 45 -1.23 -3.61 17.90
C GLU A 45 -0.46 -2.56 18.68
N LYS A 46 0.17 -2.90 19.82
CA LYS A 46 1.18 -2.06 20.50
C LYS A 46 2.16 -2.94 21.29
N CYS A 47 3.38 -2.47 21.49
CA CYS A 47 4.30 -3.01 22.48
C CYS A 47 4.13 -2.23 23.78
N VAL A 48 3.64 -2.90 24.83
CA VAL A 48 3.43 -2.30 26.15
C VAL A 48 3.73 -3.33 27.23
N GLN A 49 3.94 -2.87 28.47
CA GLN A 49 4.18 -3.76 29.60
C GLN A 49 2.97 -4.68 29.83
N GLN A 50 3.26 -5.95 30.11
CA GLN A 50 2.25 -6.94 30.45
C GLN A 50 1.52 -6.55 31.75
N SER A 51 0.19 -6.64 31.74
CA SER A 51 -0.67 -6.37 32.89
C SER A 51 -1.44 -7.62 33.29
N LEU A 52 -1.77 -7.74 34.58
CA LEU A 52 -2.66 -8.79 35.08
C LEU A 52 -4.12 -8.32 34.98
N ILE A 53 -4.93 -9.04 34.22
CA ILE A 53 -6.36 -8.76 34.02
C ILE A 53 -7.16 -9.69 34.91
N LYS A 54 -8.14 -9.12 35.63
CA LYS A 54 -9.05 -9.88 36.49
C LYS A 54 -10.11 -10.63 35.65
N GLU A 55 -10.67 -11.68 36.24
CA GLU A 55 -11.84 -12.36 35.69
C GLU A 55 -13.01 -11.38 35.47
N GLY A 56 -13.83 -11.65 34.45
CA GLY A 56 -14.94 -10.78 34.04
C GLY A 56 -14.50 -9.51 33.31
N PHE A 57 -13.21 -9.35 33.00
CA PHE A 57 -12.69 -8.16 32.32
C PHE A 57 -11.85 -8.49 31.08
N CYS A 58 -11.97 -7.62 30.07
CA CYS A 58 -11.18 -7.65 28.85
C CYS A 58 -10.25 -6.44 28.78
N PRO A 59 -8.96 -6.62 28.44
CA PRO A 59 -8.04 -5.51 28.27
C PRO A 59 -8.40 -4.70 27.02
N ILE A 60 -8.25 -3.40 27.12
CA ILE A 60 -8.42 -2.45 26.02
C ILE A 60 -7.29 -1.42 26.04
N PHE A 61 -7.08 -0.75 24.90
CA PHE A 61 -6.22 0.43 24.88
C PHE A 61 -6.99 1.71 25.18
N THR A 62 -6.43 2.53 26.06
CA THR A 62 -6.85 3.92 26.22
C THR A 62 -6.36 4.78 25.05
N SER A 63 -6.90 5.99 24.92
CA SER A 63 -6.41 6.99 23.96
C SER A 63 -4.92 7.34 24.18
N GLY A 64 -4.45 7.27 25.43
CA GLY A 64 -3.04 7.45 25.80
C GLY A 64 -2.15 6.25 25.47
N GLY A 65 -2.72 5.12 25.02
CA GLY A 65 -1.99 3.92 24.63
C GLY A 65 -1.60 2.98 25.77
N TYR A 66 -2.14 3.19 26.96
CA TYR A 66 -2.01 2.28 28.10
C TYR A 66 -3.07 1.19 28.06
N ILE A 67 -2.81 0.09 28.76
CA ILE A 67 -3.81 -0.96 29.00
C ILE A 67 -4.78 -0.47 30.08
N ASP A 68 -6.07 -0.56 29.78
CA ASP A 68 -7.18 -0.43 30.70
C ASP A 68 -8.09 -1.65 30.51
N TRP A 69 -9.25 -1.69 31.14
CA TRP A 69 -10.17 -2.82 31.08
C TRP A 69 -11.62 -2.40 30.87
N LYS A 70 -12.39 -3.29 30.25
CA LYS A 70 -13.86 -3.21 30.19
C LYS A 70 -14.47 -4.48 30.74
N SER A 71 -15.65 -4.35 31.34
CA SER A 71 -16.43 -5.51 31.77
C SER A 71 -16.78 -6.41 30.58
N CYS A 72 -16.77 -7.70 30.83
CA CYS A 72 -17.15 -8.74 29.90
C CYS A 72 -18.25 -9.59 30.55
N ASN A 73 -19.19 -10.08 29.73
CA ASN A 73 -20.34 -10.82 30.24
C ASN A 73 -19.92 -12.23 30.65
N LEU A 74 -19.90 -12.53 31.95
CA LEU A 74 -19.51 -13.84 32.48
C LEU A 74 -20.43 -14.99 32.05
N SER A 75 -21.64 -14.70 31.55
CA SER A 75 -22.51 -15.71 30.94
C SER A 75 -22.01 -16.18 29.57
N ASP A 76 -21.11 -15.43 28.93
CA ASP A 76 -20.41 -15.86 27.71
C ASP A 76 -19.21 -16.76 28.10
N PRO A 77 -19.17 -18.03 27.66
CA PRO A 77 -18.09 -18.95 28.02
C PRO A 77 -16.72 -18.55 27.46
N THR A 78 -16.69 -17.62 26.50
CA THR A 78 -15.45 -17.07 25.92
C THR A 78 -14.98 -15.82 26.67
N CYS A 79 -15.75 -15.37 27.66
CA CYS A 79 -15.35 -14.35 28.61
C CYS A 79 -14.35 -14.92 29.62
N PRO A 80 -13.33 -14.16 30.05
CA PRO A 80 -12.40 -14.63 31.06
C PRO A 80 -13.10 -14.90 32.39
N ASN A 81 -13.04 -16.14 32.87
CA ASN A 81 -13.57 -16.55 34.17
C ASN A 81 -12.47 -16.77 35.23
N ILE A 82 -11.21 -16.48 34.87
CA ILE A 82 -10.05 -16.48 35.76
C ILE A 82 -9.17 -15.28 35.41
N SER A 83 -8.27 -14.90 36.32
CA SER A 83 -7.27 -13.87 36.02
C SER A 83 -6.22 -14.37 35.03
N TYR A 84 -5.75 -13.48 34.16
CA TYR A 84 -4.81 -13.81 33.07
C TYR A 84 -3.92 -12.64 32.71
N LYS A 85 -2.84 -12.90 31.98
CA LYS A 85 -1.93 -11.86 31.48
C LYS A 85 -2.49 -11.22 30.21
N SER A 86 -2.35 -9.91 30.05
CA SER A 86 -2.96 -9.15 28.96
C SER A 86 -2.53 -9.57 27.54
N ASP A 87 -1.33 -10.14 27.37
CA ASP A 87 -0.83 -10.73 26.13
C ASP A 87 -1.42 -12.11 25.82
N GLN A 88 -2.20 -12.67 26.75
CA GLN A 88 -2.93 -13.94 26.57
C GLN A 88 -4.40 -13.73 26.21
N VAL A 89 -4.79 -12.52 25.84
CA VAL A 89 -6.19 -12.20 25.47
C VAL A 89 -6.71 -13.01 24.29
N TYR A 90 -5.83 -13.55 23.43
CA TYR A 90 -6.20 -14.45 22.33
C TYR A 90 -6.99 -15.69 22.78
N LYS A 91 -6.92 -16.06 24.07
CA LYS A 91 -7.72 -17.14 24.67
C LYS A 91 -9.22 -16.81 24.81
N TYR A 92 -9.59 -15.53 24.72
CA TYR A 92 -10.91 -15.03 25.09
C TYR A 92 -11.53 -14.23 23.94
N SER A 93 -12.25 -14.93 23.05
CA SER A 93 -12.80 -14.33 21.83
C SER A 93 -13.81 -13.20 22.11
N ALA A 94 -14.57 -13.26 23.22
CA ALA A 94 -15.45 -12.18 23.68
C ALA A 94 -14.75 -10.81 23.77
N CYS A 95 -13.44 -10.79 24.06
CA CYS A 95 -12.70 -9.55 24.24
C CYS A 95 -12.47 -8.78 22.93
N PHE A 96 -12.53 -9.46 21.78
CA PHE A 96 -12.28 -8.84 20.48
C PHE A 96 -13.54 -8.28 19.81
N GLY A 97 -14.74 -8.72 20.20
CA GLY A 97 -15.97 -8.32 19.50
C GLY A 97 -15.90 -8.63 18.00
N LYS A 98 -16.21 -7.66 17.14
CA LYS A 98 -15.98 -7.79 15.69
C LYS A 98 -14.48 -7.83 15.40
N ASN A 99 -13.99 -8.99 14.96
CA ASN A 99 -12.57 -9.25 14.69
C ASN A 99 -12.36 -9.95 13.35
N THR A 100 -13.16 -9.57 12.36
CA THR A 100 -13.01 -9.99 10.98
C THR A 100 -12.35 -8.86 10.21
N PRO A 101 -11.38 -9.14 9.33
CA PRO A 101 -10.96 -8.19 8.31
C PRO A 101 -12.20 -7.61 7.65
N SER A 102 -12.22 -6.30 7.43
CA SER A 102 -13.31 -5.77 6.61
C SER A 102 -13.08 -6.33 5.21
N GLU A 103 -14.10 -6.85 4.55
CA GLU A 103 -14.03 -7.07 3.11
C GLU A 103 -13.79 -5.69 2.49
N LYS A 104 -12.52 -5.33 2.29
CA LYS A 104 -12.18 -4.29 1.34
C LYS A 104 -12.61 -4.87 0.01
N ILE A 105 -13.79 -4.46 -0.45
CA ILE A 105 -14.14 -4.62 -1.86
C ILE A 105 -12.96 -4.01 -2.61
N ASN A 106 -12.16 -4.85 -3.27
CA ASN A 106 -11.01 -4.42 -4.04
C ASN A 106 -11.52 -3.68 -5.27
N ILE A 107 -12.00 -2.45 -5.09
CA ILE A 107 -12.41 -1.56 -6.20
C ILE A 107 -11.18 -0.82 -6.75
N PHE A 108 -10.06 -0.76 -6.03
CA PHE A 108 -8.94 0.14 -6.35
C PHE A 108 -7.61 -0.53 -6.70
N LYS A 109 -7.60 -1.82 -7.10
CA LYS A 109 -6.34 -2.51 -7.49
C LYS A 109 -6.20 -2.80 -8.99
N GLU A 110 -7.20 -2.51 -9.81
CA GLU A 110 -7.11 -2.70 -11.27
C GLU A 110 -6.70 -1.42 -12.05
N ASP A 111 -6.80 -0.22 -11.46
CA ASP A 111 -6.59 1.02 -12.22
C ASP A 111 -5.15 1.56 -12.23
N GLU A 112 -4.34 1.32 -11.18
CA GLU A 112 -2.99 1.92 -11.10
C GLU A 112 -2.00 1.30 -12.09
N ASP A 113 -1.99 -0.03 -12.24
CA ASP A 113 -1.09 -0.72 -13.18
C ASP A 113 -1.46 -0.41 -14.65
N SER A 114 -2.75 -0.23 -14.94
CA SER A 114 -3.25 0.15 -16.27
C SER A 114 -2.86 1.58 -16.64
N TYR A 115 -3.01 2.53 -15.72
CA TYR A 115 -2.69 3.95 -15.96
C TYR A 115 -1.18 4.16 -16.21
N ILE A 116 -0.32 3.51 -15.43
CA ILE A 116 1.14 3.62 -15.60
C ILE A 116 1.57 3.09 -16.98
N GLY A 117 1.00 1.97 -17.43
CA GLY A 117 1.28 1.40 -18.76
C GLY A 117 0.89 2.35 -19.91
N VAL A 118 -0.28 2.99 -19.81
CA VAL A 118 -0.75 3.95 -20.82
C VAL A 118 0.14 5.20 -20.86
N VAL A 119 0.51 5.75 -19.70
CA VAL A 119 1.38 6.94 -19.62
C VAL A 119 2.77 6.67 -20.21
N ILE A 120 3.37 5.52 -19.90
CA ILE A 120 4.67 5.12 -20.46
C ILE A 120 4.58 4.99 -21.99
N GLY A 121 3.51 4.37 -22.51
CA GLY A 121 3.30 4.22 -23.96
C GLY A 121 3.22 5.56 -24.69
N ILE A 122 2.53 6.55 -24.12
CA ILE A 122 2.42 7.90 -24.69
C ILE A 122 3.79 8.59 -24.74
N ILE A 123 4.56 8.52 -23.65
CA ILE A 123 5.88 9.17 -23.57
C ILE A 123 6.84 8.60 -24.62
N ILE A 124 6.89 7.27 -24.75
CA ILE A 124 7.77 6.60 -25.73
C ILE A 124 7.37 6.99 -27.17
N SER A 125 6.07 7.05 -27.45
CA SER A 125 5.56 7.42 -28.77
C SER A 125 5.98 8.85 -29.17
N ILE A 126 5.89 9.80 -28.23
CA ILE A 126 6.29 11.20 -28.46
C ILE A 126 7.80 11.30 -28.74
N LEU A 127 8.63 10.58 -27.99
CA LEU A 127 10.08 10.60 -28.17
C LEU A 127 10.50 10.07 -29.55
N LEU A 128 9.85 9.01 -30.04
CA LEU A 128 10.12 8.46 -31.37
C LEU A 128 9.74 9.43 -32.50
N ILE A 129 8.60 10.12 -32.36
CA ILE A 129 8.16 11.12 -33.34
C ILE A 129 9.14 12.29 -33.40
N LEU A 130 9.58 12.80 -32.24
CA LEU A 130 10.56 13.89 -32.18
C LEU A 130 11.90 13.49 -32.82
N ALA A 131 12.38 12.27 -32.55
CA ALA A 131 13.60 11.75 -33.15
C ALA A 131 13.50 11.65 -34.67
N ALA A 132 12.35 11.18 -35.19
CA ALA A 132 12.11 11.09 -36.63
C ALA A 132 12.10 12.48 -37.29
N ILE A 133 11.44 13.47 -36.68
CA ILE A 133 11.41 14.86 -37.19
C ILE A 133 12.83 15.43 -37.25
N LEU A 134 13.63 15.27 -36.19
CA LEU A 134 15.01 15.76 -36.16
C LEU A 134 15.87 15.07 -37.22
N ALA A 135 15.71 13.75 -37.42
CA ALA A 135 16.40 13.02 -38.46
C ALA A 135 16.01 13.50 -39.87
N SER A 136 14.72 13.71 -40.12
CA SER A 136 14.22 14.25 -41.39
C SER A 136 14.76 15.66 -41.67
N ILE A 137 14.77 16.55 -40.67
CA ILE A 137 15.36 17.89 -40.80
C ILE A 137 16.86 17.80 -41.10
N PHE A 138 17.59 16.93 -40.40
CA PHE A 138 19.02 16.74 -40.61
C PHE A 138 19.32 16.25 -42.03
N ILE A 139 18.56 15.27 -42.53
CA ILE A 139 18.69 14.75 -43.90
C ILE A 139 18.34 15.85 -44.92
N TYR A 140 17.25 16.58 -44.72
CA TYR A 140 16.82 17.65 -45.63
C TYR A 140 17.85 18.79 -45.71
N ARG A 141 18.43 19.20 -44.56
CA ARG A 141 19.51 20.19 -44.53
C ARG A 141 20.77 19.69 -45.22
N ARG A 142 21.08 18.39 -45.11
CA ARG A 142 22.23 17.77 -45.77
C ARG A 142 22.04 17.65 -47.28
N TRP A 143 20.82 17.41 -47.75
CA TRP A 143 20.49 17.39 -49.18
C TRP A 143 20.49 18.78 -49.81
N THR A 144 19.87 19.77 -49.17
CA THR A 144 19.85 21.15 -49.68
C THR A 144 21.23 21.83 -49.68
N GLY A 145 22.12 21.46 -48.75
CA GLY A 145 23.52 21.89 -48.78
C GLY A 145 24.34 21.33 -49.95
N LYS A 146 23.86 20.28 -50.61
CA LYS A 146 24.53 19.62 -51.76
C LYS A 146 23.94 20.01 -53.11
N SER A 147 22.72 20.57 -53.13
CA SER A 147 21.98 20.92 -54.37
C SER A 147 22.16 22.36 -54.84
N LYS A 148 23.12 23.11 -54.30
CA LYS A 148 23.50 24.45 -54.80
C LYS A 148 24.55 24.41 -55.93
N GLY A 149 24.46 23.38 -56.77
CA GLY A 149 25.34 23.16 -57.92
C GLY A 149 24.64 22.23 -58.90
N SER A 150 23.73 22.79 -59.69
CA SER A 150 23.19 22.35 -60.99
C SER A 150 21.77 22.90 -61.14
N GLU A 151 21.69 24.20 -61.40
CA GLU A 151 20.51 24.88 -61.95
C GLU A 151 20.99 25.67 -63.17
N GLU A 152 21.19 24.92 -64.25
CA GLU A 152 21.47 25.26 -65.65
C GLU A 152 21.49 23.83 -66.25
N ASP A 153 20.42 23.28 -66.82
CA ASP A 153 20.04 23.42 -68.22
C ASP A 153 18.63 22.82 -68.39
N GLY A 154 17.67 23.60 -68.89
CA GLY A 154 16.31 23.09 -69.09
C GLY A 154 15.30 24.03 -69.74
N GLU A 155 15.76 25.12 -70.37
CA GLU A 155 14.89 26.05 -71.09
C GLU A 155 15.43 26.33 -72.50
N GLU A 156 15.50 25.30 -73.34
CA GLU A 156 15.65 25.49 -74.80
C GLU A 156 14.97 24.34 -75.57
N LEU A 157 13.65 24.19 -75.44
CA LEU A 157 12.88 23.32 -76.36
C LEU A 157 11.41 23.72 -76.52
N THR A 158 11.11 25.00 -76.73
CA THR A 158 9.75 25.46 -77.08
C THR A 158 9.66 26.45 -78.25
N ASN A 159 10.75 26.78 -78.95
CA ASN A 159 10.72 27.74 -80.06
C ASN A 159 11.25 27.21 -81.41
N LEU A 160 10.81 26.01 -81.84
CA LEU A 160 11.02 25.55 -83.22
C LEU A 160 9.73 24.99 -83.83
N LEU A 161 8.80 25.89 -84.22
CA LEU A 161 7.88 25.64 -85.34
C LEU A 161 7.79 26.92 -86.20
N PRO A 162 8.18 26.86 -87.49
CA PRO A 162 8.03 27.97 -88.42
C PRO A 162 6.59 28.05 -88.96
N ARG A 163 6.24 29.28 -89.36
CA ARG A 163 4.99 29.68 -90.02
C ARG A 163 4.92 29.16 -91.46
#